data_AF-A0A2V5WDN5-F1
#
_entry.id   AF-A0A2V5WDN5-F1
#
_cell.length_a   1.000
_cell.length_b   1.000
_cell.length_c   1.000
_cell.angle_alpha   90.00
_cell.angle_beta   90.00
_cell.angle_gamma   90.00
#
_symmetry.space_group_name_H-M   'P 1'
#
loop_
_entity.id
_entity.type
_entity.pdbx_description
1 polymer ?
#
loop_
_entity_poly.entity_id
_entity_poly.type
_entity_poly.pdbx_seq_one_letter_code
_entity_poly.pdbx_strand_id
1 'polypeptide(L)'
;MVRPEERVIAWVRGQHNGGAVPLRHFIATPRVINDTYGLFFYDSDGGYVSAFQKDYGYEFYGWRGGVMVVKGKDGTLWSALTGIAFDGPKKGRRLERIPSLTTEWGYWLMLHPESTAYNLFDGKKYSFAELPTEMSAEAKESMGKVDSRLKPLATVLGVEVGDETRAYPLDGAGERACFADEVGGEQIAVFCYQPTSSAIAYRGKLDDRELSFYADDVSPETAPFKDKETGTRWTLAGRAVDGPLKGQELQWVSSVQCRWYAWVAEYPGTGVYRRSEK
;
A
#
# COMPACT_ATOMS: atom_id res chain seq x y z
N MET A 1 -8.51 1.22 22.83
CA MET A 1 -7.92 2.42 22.20
C MET A 1 -6.79 1.95 21.29
N VAL A 2 -6.68 2.49 20.08
CA VAL A 2 -5.60 2.12 19.14
C VAL A 2 -4.29 2.75 19.63
N ARG A 3 -3.22 1.97 19.74
CA ARG A 3 -1.93 2.49 20.25
C ARG A 3 -1.17 3.26 19.16
N PRO A 4 -0.35 4.27 19.49
CA PRO A 4 0.38 5.06 18.50
C PRO A 4 1.26 4.21 17.55
N GLU A 5 1.96 3.23 18.08
CA GLU A 5 2.85 2.32 17.33
C GLU A 5 2.11 1.24 16.53
N GLU A 6 0.78 1.22 16.60
CA GLU A 6 -0.01 0.17 15.97
C GLU A 6 -0.04 0.37 14.45
N ARG A 7 0.31 -0.69 13.70
CA ARG A 7 0.24 -0.70 12.23
C ARG A 7 -1.21 -0.58 11.78
N VAL A 8 -1.45 0.29 10.81
CA VAL A 8 -2.76 0.53 10.19
C VAL A 8 -2.61 0.58 8.67
N ILE A 9 -3.66 0.19 7.94
CA ILE A 9 -3.86 0.68 6.58
C ILE A 9 -4.67 1.98 6.68
N ALA A 10 -4.14 3.06 6.12
CA ALA A 10 -4.75 4.39 6.19
C ALA A 10 -5.06 4.93 4.79
N TRP A 11 -6.13 5.70 4.68
CA TRP A 11 -6.56 6.34 3.45
C TRP A 11 -7.18 7.71 3.75
N VAL A 12 -7.21 8.58 2.74
CA VAL A 12 -7.85 9.90 2.82
C VAL A 12 -9.28 9.82 2.26
N ARG A 13 -10.21 10.56 2.88
CA ARG A 13 -11.59 10.79 2.42
C ARG A 13 -11.86 12.29 2.29
N GLY A 14 -12.05 12.76 1.07
CA GLY A 14 -12.13 14.20 0.81
C GLY A 14 -10.82 14.91 1.17
N GLN A 15 -10.84 16.21 1.45
CA GLN A 15 -9.59 16.95 1.70
C GLN A 15 -9.01 16.79 3.11
N HIS A 16 -9.81 16.38 4.11
CA HIS A 16 -9.38 16.45 5.53
C HIS A 16 -9.70 15.22 6.39
N ASN A 17 -10.61 14.34 5.98
CA ASN A 17 -11.02 13.21 6.83
C ASN A 17 -10.23 11.95 6.47
N GLY A 18 -9.35 11.49 7.35
CA GLY A 18 -8.69 10.19 7.16
C GLY A 18 -9.49 9.04 7.78
N GLY A 19 -9.37 7.85 7.20
CA GLY A 19 -9.79 6.60 7.82
C GLY A 19 -8.59 5.68 7.98
N ALA A 20 -8.61 4.86 9.03
CA ALA A 20 -7.60 3.83 9.22
C ALA A 20 -8.23 2.53 9.70
N VAL A 21 -7.76 1.38 9.21
CA VAL A 21 -8.07 0.07 9.80
C VAL A 21 -6.80 -0.45 10.46
N PRO A 22 -6.78 -0.55 11.79
CA PRO A 22 -5.68 -1.22 12.47
C PRO A 22 -5.53 -2.68 12.06
N LEU A 23 -4.28 -3.10 11.78
CA LEU A 23 -4.02 -4.42 11.22
C LEU A 23 -4.44 -5.57 12.15
N ARG A 24 -4.49 -5.32 13.46
CA ARG A 24 -5.01 -6.30 14.43
C ARG A 24 -6.52 -6.56 14.34
N HIS A 25 -7.28 -5.66 13.71
CA HIS A 25 -8.74 -5.80 13.56
C HIS A 25 -9.15 -6.72 12.44
N PHE A 26 -8.19 -7.17 11.65
CA PHE A 26 -8.35 -8.32 10.81
C PHE A 26 -8.30 -9.55 11.77
N ILE A 27 -9.38 -10.31 11.96
CA ILE A 27 -9.56 -11.15 13.17
C ILE A 27 -9.02 -12.60 13.06
N ALA A 28 -8.85 -13.14 11.85
CA ALA A 28 -8.35 -14.51 11.65
C ALA A 28 -7.62 -14.63 10.31
N THR A 29 -6.38 -15.13 10.31
CA THR A 29 -5.56 -15.23 9.09
C THR A 29 -6.08 -16.33 8.15
N PRO A 30 -6.21 -16.05 6.84
CA PRO A 30 -6.13 -14.73 6.18
C PRO A 30 -7.47 -13.97 6.17
N ARG A 31 -7.40 -12.64 6.20
CA ARG A 31 -8.42 -11.79 6.82
C ARG A 31 -9.13 -10.90 5.78
N VAL A 32 -10.45 -11.02 5.68
CA VAL A 32 -11.31 -10.18 4.81
C VAL A 32 -12.24 -9.31 5.67
N ILE A 33 -12.24 -8.00 5.42
CA ILE A 33 -13.21 -7.07 6.02
C ILE A 33 -14.12 -6.56 4.91
N ASN A 34 -15.40 -6.94 4.98
CA ASN A 34 -16.48 -6.44 4.12
C ASN A 34 -17.24 -5.35 4.88
N ASP A 35 -16.90 -4.07 4.69
CA ASP A 35 -17.51 -2.99 5.46
C ASP A 35 -18.07 -1.86 4.58
N THR A 36 -18.99 -1.08 5.14
CA THR A 36 -19.42 0.22 4.62
C THR A 36 -18.27 1.17 4.31
N TYR A 37 -17.16 1.07 5.04
CA TYR A 37 -15.98 1.93 4.84
C TYR A 37 -15.15 1.55 3.61
N GLY A 38 -15.22 0.29 3.17
CA GLY A 38 -14.40 -0.26 2.10
C GLY A 38 -14.30 -1.79 2.21
N LEU A 39 -13.71 -2.39 1.19
CA LEU A 39 -13.37 -3.80 1.14
C LEU A 39 -11.86 -3.94 1.36
N PHE A 40 -11.45 -4.64 2.42
CA PHE A 40 -10.04 -4.77 2.78
C PHE A 40 -9.61 -6.23 2.82
N PHE A 41 -8.50 -6.54 2.15
CA PHE A 41 -7.89 -7.86 2.18
C PHE A 41 -6.50 -7.76 2.81
N TYR A 42 -6.30 -8.48 3.91
CA TYR A 42 -5.00 -8.56 4.56
C TYR A 42 -4.42 -9.95 4.43
N ASP A 43 -3.30 -9.98 3.73
CA ASP A 43 -2.44 -11.12 3.54
C ASP A 43 -1.15 -10.90 4.34
N SER A 44 -1.05 -11.57 5.50
CA SER A 44 0.14 -11.48 6.36
C SER A 44 1.36 -12.17 5.73
N ASP A 45 1.14 -13.22 4.93
CA ASP A 45 2.21 -13.97 4.28
C ASP A 45 2.81 -13.12 3.15
N GLY A 46 1.96 -12.54 2.32
CA GLY A 46 2.30 -11.63 1.22
C GLY A 46 2.71 -10.24 1.70
N GLY A 47 2.56 -9.96 3.00
CA GLY A 47 3.00 -8.73 3.64
C GLY A 47 2.27 -7.48 3.14
N TYR A 48 1.01 -7.61 2.73
CA TYR A 48 0.23 -6.51 2.15
C TYR A 48 -1.18 -6.40 2.70
N VAL A 49 -1.70 -5.19 2.66
CA VAL A 49 -3.13 -4.94 2.78
C VAL A 49 -3.57 -4.19 1.53
N SER A 50 -4.61 -4.70 0.87
CA SER A 50 -5.26 -4.01 -0.23
C SER A 50 -6.57 -3.41 0.25
N ALA A 51 -6.83 -2.16 -0.12
CA ALA A 51 -8.09 -1.46 0.12
C ALA A 51 -8.80 -1.20 -1.21
N PHE A 52 -10.08 -1.55 -1.28
CA PHE A 52 -10.94 -1.34 -2.44
C PHE A 52 -12.23 -0.62 -2.03
N GLN A 53 -12.90 0.00 -2.99
CA GLN A 53 -14.23 0.55 -2.78
C GLN A 53 -15.18 -0.49 -2.19
N LYS A 54 -16.16 -0.01 -1.41
CA LYS A 54 -17.08 -0.89 -0.69
C LYS A 54 -17.78 -1.86 -1.64
N ASP A 55 -17.69 -3.14 -1.32
CA ASP A 55 -18.47 -4.23 -1.89
C ASP A 55 -18.59 -5.33 -0.82
N TYR A 56 -19.50 -6.28 -1.01
CA TYR A 56 -19.88 -7.24 0.02
C TYR A 56 -19.91 -8.68 -0.49
N GLY A 57 -19.63 -9.60 0.43
CA GLY A 57 -19.74 -11.04 0.21
C GLY A 57 -18.47 -11.67 -0.34
N TYR A 58 -17.31 -11.14 0.07
CA TYR A 58 -16.01 -11.74 -0.19
C TYR A 58 -15.55 -12.54 1.01
N GLU A 59 -15.08 -13.74 0.77
CA GLU A 59 -14.50 -14.63 1.78
C GLU A 59 -13.14 -15.15 1.30
N PHE A 60 -12.30 -15.53 2.25
CA PHE A 60 -11.05 -16.21 1.91
C PHE A 60 -11.35 -17.54 1.21
N TYR A 61 -10.61 -17.84 0.15
CA TYR A 61 -10.76 -19.07 -0.61
C TYR A 61 -9.52 -19.99 -0.53
N GLY A 62 -8.33 -19.42 -0.62
CA GLY A 62 -7.08 -20.19 -0.69
C GLY A 62 -5.92 -19.36 -1.21
N TRP A 63 -4.91 -20.04 -1.74
CA TRP A 63 -3.69 -19.42 -2.26
C TRP A 63 -3.46 -19.78 -3.72
N ARG A 64 -2.87 -18.86 -4.48
CA ARG A 64 -2.44 -19.09 -5.85
C ARG A 64 -1.12 -18.37 -6.08
N GLY A 65 -0.03 -19.12 -6.31
CA GLY A 65 1.29 -18.51 -6.45
C GLY A 65 1.77 -17.80 -5.17
N GLY A 66 1.31 -18.27 -4.00
CA GLY A 66 1.55 -17.60 -2.71
C GLY A 66 0.68 -16.37 -2.47
N VAL A 67 -0.17 -15.94 -3.40
CA VAL A 67 -1.05 -14.78 -3.23
C VAL A 67 -2.43 -15.20 -2.72
N MET A 68 -2.95 -14.49 -1.74
CA MET A 68 -4.28 -14.76 -1.17
C MET A 68 -5.35 -14.62 -2.26
N VAL A 69 -6.23 -15.62 -2.34
CA VAL A 69 -7.41 -15.65 -3.20
C VAL A 69 -8.66 -15.43 -2.36
N VAL A 70 -9.55 -14.57 -2.85
CA VAL A 70 -10.88 -14.38 -2.26
C VAL A 70 -11.96 -14.81 -3.25
N LYS A 71 -13.04 -15.36 -2.72
CA LYS A 71 -14.23 -15.75 -3.47
C LYS A 71 -15.34 -14.75 -3.21
N GLY A 72 -15.91 -14.20 -4.27
CA GLY A 72 -17.09 -13.35 -4.19
C GLY A 72 -18.39 -14.16 -4.12
N LYS A 73 -19.49 -13.51 -3.74
CA LYS A 73 -20.84 -14.11 -3.59
C LYS A 73 -21.38 -14.83 -4.85
N ASP A 74 -20.90 -14.45 -6.03
CA ASP A 74 -21.27 -15.07 -7.32
C ASP A 74 -20.33 -16.23 -7.71
N GLY A 75 -19.41 -16.60 -6.83
CA GLY A 75 -18.41 -17.64 -7.06
C GLY A 75 -17.17 -17.18 -7.82
N THR A 76 -17.07 -15.91 -8.24
CA THR A 76 -15.86 -15.37 -8.88
C THR A 76 -14.67 -15.42 -7.93
N LEU A 77 -13.52 -15.87 -8.43
CA LEU A 77 -12.24 -15.86 -7.70
C LEU A 77 -11.40 -14.65 -8.11
N TRP A 78 -10.89 -13.94 -7.09
CA TRP A 78 -10.14 -12.71 -7.23
C TRP A 78 -8.77 -12.83 -6.55
N SER A 79 -7.76 -12.21 -7.14
CA SER A 79 -6.50 -11.95 -6.44
C SER A 79 -6.73 -10.88 -5.39
N ALA A 80 -6.42 -11.18 -4.13
CA ALA A 80 -6.53 -10.21 -3.05
C ALA A 80 -5.48 -9.08 -3.15
N LEU A 81 -4.37 -9.33 -3.86
CA LEU A 81 -3.35 -8.32 -4.11
C LEU A 81 -3.81 -7.33 -5.17
N THR A 82 -4.20 -7.80 -6.36
CA THR A 82 -4.47 -6.92 -7.51
C THR A 82 -5.91 -6.43 -7.58
N GLY A 83 -6.83 -7.19 -6.99
CA GLY A 83 -8.27 -7.02 -7.15
C GLY A 83 -8.78 -7.50 -8.51
N ILE A 84 -7.99 -8.25 -9.29
CA ILE A 84 -8.39 -8.77 -10.60
C ILE A 84 -9.09 -10.13 -10.43
N ALA A 85 -10.27 -10.27 -11.05
CA ALA A 85 -10.98 -11.53 -11.17
C ALA A 85 -10.30 -12.41 -12.23
N PHE A 86 -9.85 -13.59 -11.83
CA PHE A 86 -9.16 -14.52 -12.75
C PHE A 86 -10.01 -15.73 -13.14
N ASP A 87 -11.07 -16.01 -12.39
CA ASP A 87 -11.99 -17.11 -12.67
C ASP A 87 -13.44 -16.78 -12.25
N GLY A 88 -14.42 -17.40 -12.90
CA GLY A 88 -15.85 -17.21 -12.65
C GLY A 88 -16.52 -16.07 -13.44
N PRO A 89 -17.78 -15.72 -13.10
CA PRO A 89 -18.64 -14.84 -13.91
C PRO A 89 -18.08 -13.44 -14.21
N LYS A 90 -17.23 -12.90 -13.33
CA LYS A 90 -16.63 -11.56 -13.50
C LYS A 90 -15.17 -11.60 -13.97
N LYS A 91 -14.68 -12.72 -14.52
CA LYS A 91 -13.31 -12.85 -15.03
C LYS A 91 -12.89 -11.65 -15.91
N GLY A 92 -11.70 -11.12 -15.65
CA GLY A 92 -11.14 -9.94 -16.32
C GLY A 92 -11.60 -8.60 -15.75
N ARG A 93 -12.57 -8.57 -14.83
CA ARG A 93 -12.92 -7.36 -14.08
C ARG A 93 -11.92 -7.09 -12.97
N ARG A 94 -11.88 -5.84 -12.53
CA ARG A 94 -11.01 -5.36 -11.46
C ARG A 94 -11.81 -4.58 -10.41
N LEU A 95 -11.53 -4.83 -9.15
CA LEU A 95 -12.01 -4.04 -8.02
C LEU A 95 -11.36 -2.65 -8.05
N GLU A 96 -12.13 -1.61 -7.76
CA GLU A 96 -11.61 -0.25 -7.73
C GLU A 96 -10.79 -0.01 -6.45
N ARG A 97 -9.48 0.19 -6.60
CA ARG A 97 -8.55 0.39 -5.47
C ARG A 97 -8.77 1.76 -4.83
N ILE A 98 -8.75 1.81 -3.50
CA ILE A 98 -8.68 3.05 -2.74
C ILE A 98 -7.20 3.41 -2.55
N PRO A 99 -6.78 4.65 -2.89
CA PRO A 99 -5.45 5.14 -2.52
C PRO A 99 -5.25 5.04 -1.01
N SER A 100 -4.28 4.23 -0.61
CA SER A 100 -4.03 3.91 0.80
C SER A 100 -2.58 3.55 1.01
N LEU A 101 -2.08 3.75 2.22
CA LEU A 101 -0.73 3.36 2.61
C LEU A 101 -0.74 2.70 3.99
N THR A 102 0.21 1.80 4.23
CA THR A 102 0.38 1.18 5.54
C THR A 102 1.39 1.99 6.34
N THR A 103 1.03 2.40 7.55
CA THR A 103 1.84 3.22 8.47
C THR A 103 1.52 2.87 9.93
N GLU A 104 2.08 3.61 10.88
CA GLU A 104 1.68 3.62 12.28
C GLU A 104 0.56 4.64 12.54
N TRP A 105 -0.35 4.31 13.46
CA TRP A 105 -1.50 5.15 13.82
C TRP A 105 -1.10 6.53 14.33
N GLY A 106 -0.09 6.60 15.21
CA GLY A 106 0.42 7.84 15.78
C GLY A 106 0.96 8.77 14.70
N TYR A 107 1.75 8.23 13.78
CA TYR A 107 2.28 9.00 12.65
C TYR A 107 1.16 9.47 11.72
N TRP A 108 0.16 8.62 11.42
CA TRP A 108 -0.99 9.01 10.61
C TRP A 108 -1.76 10.17 11.25
N LEU A 109 -1.99 10.15 12.57
CA LEU A 109 -2.65 11.23 13.28
C LEU A 109 -1.87 12.55 13.28
N MET A 110 -0.54 12.52 13.20
CA MET A 110 0.24 13.75 13.01
C MET A 110 -0.05 14.42 11.66
N LEU A 111 -0.37 13.62 10.62
CA LEU A 111 -0.69 14.11 9.29
C LEU A 111 -2.18 14.44 9.12
N HIS A 112 -3.05 13.66 9.76
CA HIS A 112 -4.51 13.73 9.66
C HIS A 112 -5.17 13.58 11.05
N PRO A 113 -5.14 14.62 11.90
CA PRO A 113 -5.55 14.52 13.31
C PRO A 113 -7.04 14.26 13.54
N GLU A 114 -7.88 14.56 12.54
CA GLU A 114 -9.33 14.30 12.59
C GLU A 114 -9.69 12.88 12.12
N SER A 115 -8.68 12.05 11.85
CA SER A 115 -8.91 10.69 11.37
C SER A 115 -9.60 9.82 12.41
N THR A 116 -10.43 8.91 11.92
CA THR A 116 -11.05 7.88 12.75
C THR A 116 -10.47 6.52 12.41
N ALA A 117 -10.11 5.77 13.45
CA ALA A 117 -9.75 4.37 13.30
C ALA A 117 -11.01 3.51 13.36
N TYR A 118 -11.14 2.59 12.40
CA TYR A 118 -12.19 1.58 12.39
C TYR A 118 -12.15 0.81 13.70
N ASN A 119 -13.24 0.88 14.44
CA ASN A 119 -13.41 0.17 15.69
C ASN A 119 -14.46 -0.92 15.50
N LEU A 120 -13.98 -2.15 15.46
CA LEU A 120 -14.78 -3.32 15.15
C LEU A 120 -15.78 -3.72 16.28
N PHE A 121 -15.90 -2.93 17.38
CA PHE A 121 -16.82 -2.99 18.55
C PHE A 121 -17.59 -4.32 18.81
N ASP A 122 -17.46 -5.02 19.95
CA ASP A 122 -17.70 -4.54 21.32
C ASP A 122 -16.80 -5.17 22.41
N GLY A 123 -15.71 -5.83 22.01
CA GLY A 123 -14.82 -6.52 22.96
C GLY A 123 -15.37 -7.82 23.55
N LYS A 124 -16.57 -8.27 23.14
CA LYS A 124 -17.12 -9.59 23.51
C LYS A 124 -17.05 -10.59 22.38
N LYS A 125 -17.14 -10.14 21.12
CA LYS A 125 -17.29 -11.02 19.96
C LYS A 125 -15.98 -11.38 19.24
N TYR A 126 -14.96 -10.55 19.33
CA TYR A 126 -13.73 -10.70 18.54
C TYR A 126 -12.48 -10.54 19.41
N SER A 127 -11.64 -11.57 19.42
CA SER A 127 -10.35 -11.55 20.10
C SER A 127 -9.31 -10.82 19.27
N PHE A 128 -8.35 -10.17 19.95
CA PHE A 128 -7.12 -9.72 19.32
C PHE A 128 -6.41 -10.94 18.72
N ALA A 129 -6.01 -10.84 17.46
CA ALA A 129 -5.21 -11.85 16.81
C ALA A 129 -3.79 -11.31 16.62
N GLU A 130 -2.81 -12.01 17.17
CA GLU A 130 -1.41 -11.72 16.88
C GLU A 130 -1.17 -11.81 15.37
N LEU A 131 -0.29 -10.96 14.88
CA LEU A 131 0.12 -11.01 13.49
C LEU A 131 1.11 -12.18 13.35
N PRO A 132 0.92 -13.09 12.37
CA PRO A 132 1.89 -14.14 12.10
C PRO A 132 3.28 -13.55 11.87
N THR A 133 4.29 -14.15 12.51
CA THR A 133 5.70 -13.79 12.33
C THR A 133 6.39 -14.63 11.26
N GLU A 134 5.76 -15.73 10.86
CA GLU A 134 6.26 -16.67 9.87
C GLU A 134 5.21 -16.90 8.78
N MET A 135 5.69 -17.31 7.60
CA MET A 135 4.83 -17.62 6.46
C MET A 135 4.11 -18.96 6.68
N SER A 136 2.81 -19.02 6.35
CA SER A 136 2.02 -20.25 6.42
C SER A 136 2.55 -21.36 5.52
N ALA A 137 2.33 -22.62 5.89
CA ALA A 137 2.76 -23.77 5.12
C ALA A 137 2.08 -23.82 3.74
N GLU A 138 0.81 -23.45 3.69
CA GLU A 138 -0.03 -23.40 2.49
C GLU A 138 0.43 -22.31 1.52
N ALA A 139 0.73 -21.11 2.03
CA ALA A 139 1.30 -20.04 1.21
C ALA A 139 2.68 -20.48 0.67
N LYS A 140 3.51 -21.08 1.52
CA LYS A 140 4.84 -21.60 1.13
C LYS A 140 4.77 -22.65 0.03
N GLU A 141 3.86 -23.61 0.15
CA GLU A 141 3.67 -24.68 -0.84
C GLU A 141 3.17 -24.11 -2.17
N SER A 142 2.21 -23.18 -2.13
CA SER A 142 1.65 -22.57 -3.34
C SER A 142 2.57 -21.57 -4.05
N MET A 143 3.55 -20.98 -3.35
CA MET A 143 4.48 -19.98 -3.88
C MET A 143 5.38 -20.54 -5.00
N GLY A 144 5.75 -21.82 -4.94
CA GLY A 144 6.60 -22.46 -5.94
C GLY A 144 7.95 -21.74 -6.17
N LYS A 145 8.41 -21.69 -7.43
CA LYS A 145 9.66 -21.02 -7.81
C LYS A 145 9.41 -19.52 -8.02
N VAL A 146 10.07 -18.70 -7.22
CA VAL A 146 10.00 -17.24 -7.29
C VAL A 146 11.09 -16.68 -8.21
N ASP A 147 10.77 -15.60 -8.92
CA ASP A 147 11.71 -14.84 -9.74
C ASP A 147 12.92 -14.37 -8.90
N SER A 148 14.13 -14.67 -9.38
CA SER A 148 15.38 -14.45 -8.64
C SER A 148 15.94 -13.03 -8.73
N ARG A 149 15.25 -12.07 -9.38
CA ARG A 149 15.68 -10.67 -9.44
C ARG A 149 15.77 -10.02 -8.05
N LEU A 150 14.94 -10.47 -7.11
CA LEU A 150 14.98 -10.10 -5.70
C LEU A 150 14.77 -11.34 -4.81
N LYS A 151 15.12 -11.24 -3.53
CA LYS A 151 14.81 -12.31 -2.56
C LYS A 151 13.27 -12.45 -2.45
N PRO A 152 12.71 -13.66 -2.31
CA PRO A 152 11.25 -13.85 -2.23
C PRO A 152 10.58 -12.96 -1.18
N LEU A 153 11.19 -12.85 0.01
CA LEU A 153 10.66 -12.08 1.12
C LEU A 153 11.08 -10.60 1.13
N ALA A 154 11.77 -10.12 0.09
CA ALA A 154 12.12 -8.70 -0.01
C ALA A 154 10.86 -7.85 -0.03
N THR A 155 10.89 -6.70 0.66
CA THR A 155 9.76 -5.76 0.64
C THR A 155 9.86 -4.87 -0.58
N VAL A 156 8.78 -4.78 -1.35
CA VAL A 156 8.67 -3.89 -2.51
C VAL A 156 7.44 -3.02 -2.39
N LEU A 157 7.49 -1.82 -2.97
CA LEU A 157 6.30 -1.12 -3.40
C LEU A 157 6.06 -1.48 -4.87
N GLY A 158 4.98 -2.20 -5.15
CA GLY A 158 4.51 -2.40 -6.51
C GLY A 158 3.68 -1.20 -6.95
N VAL A 159 3.97 -0.67 -8.15
CA VAL A 159 3.31 0.50 -8.75
C VAL A 159 2.75 0.11 -10.11
N GLU A 160 1.55 0.61 -10.39
CA GLU A 160 0.81 0.35 -11.63
C GLU A 160 0.45 1.67 -12.31
N VAL A 161 0.83 1.84 -13.57
CA VAL A 161 0.51 3.02 -14.40
C VAL A 161 0.04 2.54 -15.77
N GLY A 162 -1.26 2.65 -16.04
CA GLY A 162 -1.85 2.03 -17.23
C GLY A 162 -1.61 0.52 -17.21
N ASP A 163 -1.00 0.00 -18.27
CA ASP A 163 -0.62 -1.42 -18.40
C ASP A 163 0.82 -1.71 -17.91
N GLU A 164 1.57 -0.68 -17.52
CA GLU A 164 2.95 -0.79 -17.06
C GLU A 164 3.02 -1.03 -15.54
N THR A 165 3.97 -1.86 -15.13
CA THR A 165 4.19 -2.20 -13.73
C THR A 165 5.66 -2.07 -13.33
N ARG A 166 5.90 -1.51 -12.13
CA ARG A 166 7.23 -1.29 -11.58
C ARG A 166 7.28 -1.70 -10.12
N ALA A 167 8.31 -2.44 -9.74
CA ALA A 167 8.60 -2.79 -8.35
C ALA A 167 9.77 -1.94 -7.84
N TYR A 168 9.57 -1.27 -6.70
CA TYR A 168 10.60 -0.50 -6.01
C TYR A 168 11.05 -1.27 -4.76
N PRO A 169 12.30 -1.78 -4.72
CA PRO A 169 12.84 -2.41 -3.52
C PRO A 169 12.92 -1.40 -2.37
N LEU A 170 12.32 -1.75 -1.23
CA LEU A 170 12.31 -0.90 -0.03
C LEU A 170 13.41 -1.29 0.96
N ASP A 171 13.83 -2.54 0.92
CA ASP A 171 14.92 -3.05 1.76
C ASP A 171 16.22 -2.29 1.45
N GLY A 172 16.78 -1.62 2.46
CA GLY A 172 18.02 -0.85 2.30
C GLY A 172 17.85 0.54 1.66
N ALA A 173 16.63 1.03 1.49
CA ALA A 173 16.38 2.37 0.92
C ALA A 173 16.95 3.53 1.78
N GLY A 174 17.16 3.30 3.08
CA GLY A 174 17.53 4.30 4.07
C GLY A 174 16.35 4.68 4.97
N GLU A 175 16.58 5.55 5.96
CA GLU A 175 15.53 6.02 6.86
C GLU A 175 14.41 6.75 6.08
N ARG A 176 14.83 7.58 5.13
CA ARG A 176 13.97 8.37 4.25
C ARG A 176 14.51 8.21 2.83
N ALA A 177 13.65 7.86 1.89
CA ALA A 177 14.07 7.71 0.49
C ALA A 177 13.01 8.25 -0.46
N CYS A 178 13.48 8.82 -1.56
CA CYS A 178 12.64 9.19 -2.68
C CYS A 178 13.20 8.54 -3.95
N PHE A 179 12.38 7.74 -4.63
CA PHE A 179 12.71 7.22 -5.95
C PHE A 179 11.97 8.05 -7.00
N ALA A 180 12.71 8.60 -7.95
CA ALA A 180 12.16 9.27 -9.12
C ALA A 180 12.32 8.33 -10.32
N ASP A 181 11.25 8.17 -11.08
CA ASP A 181 11.18 7.21 -12.18
C ASP A 181 10.16 7.66 -13.23
N GLU A 182 10.27 7.10 -14.43
CA GLU A 182 9.27 7.25 -15.48
C GLU A 182 8.66 5.88 -15.78
N VAL A 183 7.34 5.78 -15.67
CA VAL A 183 6.60 4.54 -15.87
C VAL A 183 5.41 4.82 -16.77
N GLY A 184 5.35 4.16 -17.92
CA GLY A 184 4.27 4.40 -18.90
C GLY A 184 4.20 5.84 -19.43
N GLY A 185 5.33 6.56 -19.47
CA GLY A 185 5.40 7.97 -19.89
C GLY A 185 4.95 8.97 -18.82
N GLU A 186 4.60 8.52 -17.62
CA GLU A 186 4.27 9.38 -16.48
C GLU A 186 5.46 9.47 -15.53
N GLN A 187 5.78 10.69 -15.07
CA GLN A 187 6.75 10.89 -13.99
C GLN A 187 6.15 10.37 -12.68
N ILE A 188 6.92 9.57 -11.94
CA ILE A 188 6.50 8.95 -10.67
C ILE A 188 7.52 9.31 -9.59
N ALA A 189 6.99 9.66 -8.42
CA ALA A 189 7.76 9.84 -7.19
C ALA A 189 7.29 8.84 -6.14
N VAL A 190 8.20 7.95 -5.71
CA VAL A 190 7.94 7.03 -4.61
C VAL A 190 8.56 7.59 -3.33
N PHE A 191 7.72 7.81 -2.33
CA PHE A 191 8.11 8.27 -1.01
C PHE A 191 8.22 7.08 -0.06
N CYS A 192 9.36 6.93 0.61
CA CYS A 192 9.60 5.89 1.59
C CYS A 192 10.01 6.49 2.93
N TYR A 193 9.37 6.04 4.00
CA TYR A 193 9.67 6.42 5.37
C TYR A 193 9.81 5.16 6.24
N GLN A 194 11.05 4.76 6.48
CA GLN A 194 11.38 3.52 7.19
C GLN A 194 10.95 3.51 8.66
N PRO A 195 10.99 4.62 9.44
CA PRO A 195 10.57 4.59 10.84
C PRO A 195 9.17 4.02 11.06
N THR A 196 8.25 4.24 10.12
CA THR A 196 6.91 3.63 10.15
C THR A 196 6.71 2.54 9.11
N SER A 197 7.77 2.09 8.43
CA SER A 197 7.78 1.09 7.36
C SER A 197 6.71 1.35 6.29
N SER A 198 6.71 2.59 5.80
CA SER A 198 5.69 3.11 4.89
C SER A 198 6.29 3.48 3.54
N ALA A 199 5.59 3.14 2.46
CA ALA A 199 5.92 3.62 1.12
C ALA A 199 4.65 3.90 0.32
N ILE A 200 4.72 4.90 -0.56
CA ILE A 200 3.60 5.31 -1.41
C ILE A 200 4.10 6.00 -2.68
N ALA A 201 3.35 5.88 -3.78
CA ALA A 201 3.69 6.49 -5.07
C ALA A 201 2.75 7.65 -5.44
N TYR A 202 3.33 8.70 -6.00
CA TYR A 202 2.64 9.89 -6.50
C TYR A 202 3.04 10.15 -7.95
N ARG A 203 2.18 10.88 -8.67
CA ARG A 203 2.60 11.51 -9.92
C ARG A 203 3.64 12.59 -9.59
N GLY A 204 4.72 12.63 -10.35
CA GLY A 204 5.78 13.63 -10.32
C GLY A 204 5.36 14.97 -10.94
N LYS A 205 4.07 15.28 -10.95
CA LYS A 205 3.48 16.47 -11.58
C LYS A 205 2.38 17.03 -10.70
N LEU A 206 2.33 18.35 -10.59
CA LEU A 206 1.22 19.09 -10.00
C LEU A 206 0.71 20.08 -11.05
N ASP A 207 -0.56 19.93 -11.45
CA ASP A 207 -1.14 20.63 -12.60
C ASP A 207 -0.27 20.45 -13.87
N ASP A 208 0.33 21.54 -14.38
CA ASP A 208 1.23 21.55 -15.54
C ASP A 208 2.72 21.61 -15.18
N ARG A 209 3.06 21.51 -13.90
CA ARG A 209 4.44 21.57 -13.40
C ARG A 209 4.96 20.19 -13.03
N GLU A 210 6.05 19.77 -13.66
CA GLU A 210 6.85 18.65 -13.18
C GLU A 210 7.59 19.02 -11.88
N LEU A 211 7.63 18.09 -10.94
CA LEU A 211 8.26 18.25 -9.64
C LEU A 211 9.27 17.13 -9.40
N SER A 212 10.50 17.51 -9.08
CA SER A 212 11.60 16.61 -8.75
C SER A 212 11.74 16.51 -7.24
N PHE A 213 11.30 15.40 -6.67
CA PHE A 213 11.32 15.21 -5.22
C PHE A 213 12.64 14.61 -4.72
N TYR A 214 12.95 14.88 -3.45
CA TYR A 214 14.03 14.25 -2.71
C TYR A 214 13.67 14.12 -1.22
N ALA A 215 14.26 13.13 -0.56
CA ALA A 215 14.19 13.02 0.89
C ALA A 215 15.23 13.98 1.53
N ASP A 216 14.81 14.75 2.52
CA ASP A 216 15.61 15.77 3.18
C ASP A 216 15.87 15.38 4.65
N ASP A 217 17.13 15.15 5.01
CA ASP A 217 17.50 14.63 6.34
C ASP A 217 17.20 15.63 7.47
N VAL A 218 17.21 16.93 7.16
CA VAL A 218 16.90 18.00 8.13
C VAL A 218 15.41 18.34 8.20
N SER A 219 14.58 17.71 7.36
CA SER A 219 13.12 17.91 7.44
C SER A 219 12.54 17.33 8.72
N PRO A 220 11.44 17.93 9.24
CA PRO A 220 10.68 17.29 10.30
C PRO A 220 10.11 15.95 9.82
N GLU A 221 9.93 15.00 10.73
CA GLU A 221 9.35 13.69 10.45
C GLU A 221 7.96 13.75 9.79
N THR A 222 7.19 14.82 10.05
CA THR A 222 5.86 15.04 9.46
C THR A 222 5.92 15.43 7.99
N ALA A 223 7.06 15.93 7.49
CA ALA A 223 7.22 16.35 6.09
C ALA A 223 8.64 16.06 5.56
N PRO A 224 9.02 14.78 5.43
CA PRO A 224 10.40 14.37 5.17
C PRO A 224 10.85 14.58 3.71
N PHE A 225 9.96 15.05 2.83
CA PHE A 225 10.24 15.20 1.40
C PHE A 225 10.18 16.67 0.97
N LYS A 226 10.98 17.02 -0.03
CA LYS A 226 10.97 18.35 -0.66
C LYS A 226 11.01 18.23 -2.18
N ASP A 227 10.43 19.19 -2.88
CA ASP A 227 10.66 19.37 -4.32
C ASP A 227 11.79 20.38 -4.57
N LYS A 228 12.52 20.22 -5.68
CA LYS A 228 13.65 21.09 -6.04
C LYS A 228 13.20 22.42 -6.64
N GLU A 229 12.03 22.45 -7.27
CA GLU A 229 11.55 23.55 -8.08
C GLU A 229 11.07 24.72 -7.23
N THR A 230 10.48 24.44 -6.07
CA THR A 230 9.91 25.44 -5.16
C THR A 230 10.44 25.34 -3.74
N GLY A 231 11.11 24.23 -3.39
CA GLY A 231 11.56 23.97 -2.03
C GLY A 231 10.41 23.68 -1.06
N THR A 232 9.21 23.37 -1.57
CA THR A 232 8.04 23.04 -0.73
C THR A 232 8.31 21.72 -0.01
N ARG A 233 7.90 21.63 1.27
CA ARG A 233 7.95 20.40 2.07
C ARG A 233 6.62 19.64 1.96
N TRP A 234 6.73 18.33 1.83
CA TRP A 234 5.62 17.41 1.58
C TRP A 234 5.56 16.34 2.66
N THR A 235 4.34 16.08 3.14
CA THR A 235 4.08 14.94 4.03
C THR A 235 4.19 13.62 3.28
N LEU A 236 4.31 12.51 4.01
CA LEU A 236 4.22 11.18 3.41
C LEU A 236 2.88 10.96 2.67
N ALA A 237 1.79 11.61 3.12
CA ALA A 237 0.46 11.56 2.49
C ALA A 237 0.32 12.49 1.27
N GLY A 238 1.42 13.11 0.80
CA GLY A 238 1.44 13.90 -0.43
C GLY A 238 0.90 15.32 -0.27
N ARG A 239 0.81 15.84 0.96
CA ARG A 239 0.32 17.21 1.22
C ARG A 239 1.47 18.18 1.39
N ALA A 240 1.41 19.31 0.69
CA ALA A 240 2.33 20.42 0.89
C ALA A 240 2.01 21.18 2.19
N VAL A 241 2.98 21.30 3.09
CA VAL A 241 2.78 21.92 4.41
C VAL A 241 3.59 23.19 4.65
N ASP A 242 4.67 23.39 3.89
CA ASP A 242 5.58 24.53 4.00
C ASP A 242 6.15 24.88 2.62
N GLY A 243 6.25 26.16 2.28
CA GLY A 243 6.70 26.64 0.96
C GLY A 243 5.58 27.06 -0.02
N PRO A 244 5.94 27.44 -1.26
CA PRO A 244 5.02 28.08 -2.21
C PRO A 244 3.79 27.25 -2.61
N LEU A 245 3.86 25.92 -2.52
CA LEU A 245 2.76 25.03 -2.89
C LEU A 245 1.92 24.59 -1.67
N LYS A 246 2.10 25.22 -0.50
CA LYS A 246 1.37 24.87 0.73
C LYS A 246 -0.14 24.78 0.50
N GLY A 247 -0.73 23.68 0.98
CA GLY A 247 -2.16 23.39 0.84
C GLY A 247 -2.51 22.54 -0.38
N GLN A 248 -1.58 22.37 -1.33
CA GLN A 248 -1.75 21.48 -2.48
C GLN A 248 -1.52 20.01 -2.09
N GLU A 249 -2.07 19.10 -2.90
CA GLU A 249 -1.97 17.66 -2.73
C GLU A 249 -1.48 16.99 -4.02
N LEU A 250 -0.57 16.03 -3.87
CA LEU A 250 -0.10 15.21 -4.97
C LEU A 250 -1.15 14.16 -5.37
N GLN A 251 -1.22 13.88 -6.66
CA GLN A 251 -2.07 12.80 -7.16
C GLN A 251 -1.45 11.45 -6.85
N TRP A 252 -2.18 10.63 -6.09
CA TRP A 252 -1.78 9.26 -5.74
C TRP A 252 -1.73 8.37 -6.99
N VAL A 253 -0.76 7.46 -7.02
CA VAL A 253 -0.63 6.42 -8.04
C VAL A 253 -0.98 5.07 -7.42
N SER A 254 -1.68 4.22 -8.18
CA SER A 254 -2.04 2.87 -7.73
C SER A 254 -0.78 2.12 -7.34
N SER A 255 -0.67 1.78 -6.06
CA SER A 255 0.48 1.10 -5.52
C SER A 255 0.12 0.27 -4.29
N VAL A 256 0.94 -0.74 -4.00
CA VAL A 256 0.76 -1.65 -2.87
C VAL A 256 2.12 -2.12 -2.36
N GLN A 257 2.34 -1.97 -1.06
CA GLN A 257 3.52 -2.54 -0.40
C GLN A 257 3.26 -4.03 -0.14
N CYS A 258 4.15 -4.89 -0.63
CA CYS A 258 4.01 -6.34 -0.54
C CYS A 258 5.39 -7.03 -0.57
N ARG A 259 5.41 -8.35 -0.37
CA ARG A 259 6.58 -9.20 -0.59
C ARG A 259 6.79 -9.41 -2.08
N TRP A 260 8.05 -9.47 -2.49
CA TRP A 260 8.43 -9.64 -3.89
C TRP A 260 7.78 -10.86 -4.54
N TYR A 261 7.71 -12.00 -3.83
CA TYR A 261 7.09 -13.21 -4.37
C TYR A 261 5.62 -12.98 -4.76
N ALA A 262 4.88 -12.24 -3.92
CA ALA A 262 3.46 -11.98 -4.15
C ALA A 262 3.26 -11.03 -5.33
N TRP A 263 4.11 -9.98 -5.42
CA TRP A 263 4.08 -9.04 -6.54
C TRP A 263 4.37 -9.74 -7.88
N VAL A 264 5.45 -10.51 -7.96
CA VAL A 264 5.89 -11.11 -9.22
C VAL A 264 5.03 -12.30 -9.65
N ALA A 265 4.30 -12.93 -8.72
CA ALA A 265 3.29 -13.94 -9.04
C ALA A 265 2.12 -13.35 -9.85
N GLU A 266 1.77 -12.09 -9.59
CA GLU A 266 0.69 -11.38 -10.31
C GLU A 266 1.22 -10.59 -11.51
N TYR A 267 2.46 -10.08 -11.43
CA TYR A 267 3.09 -9.26 -12.47
C TYR A 267 4.49 -9.78 -12.85
N PRO A 268 4.61 -10.93 -13.52
CA PRO A 268 5.92 -11.52 -13.85
C PRO A 268 6.78 -10.63 -14.77
N GLY A 269 6.13 -9.84 -15.64
CA GLY A 269 6.78 -8.89 -16.55
C GLY A 269 7.19 -7.56 -15.91
N THR A 270 6.89 -7.32 -14.64
CA THR A 270 7.17 -6.04 -13.95
C THR A 270 8.62 -5.61 -14.12
N GLY A 271 8.85 -4.31 -14.36
CA GLY A 271 10.18 -3.74 -14.21
C GLY A 271 10.60 -3.75 -12.74
N VAL A 272 11.91 -3.82 -12.47
CA VAL A 272 12.47 -3.62 -11.12
C VAL A 272 13.27 -2.33 -11.15
N TYR A 273 12.91 -1.37 -10.32
CA TYR A 273 13.67 -0.12 -10.21
C TYR A 273 15.08 -0.42 -9.73
N ARG A 274 16.06 0.08 -10.48
CA ARG A 274 17.47 0.06 -10.11
C ARG A 274 17.93 1.49 -9.99
N ARG A 275 18.41 1.86 -8.80
CA ARG A 275 19.03 3.15 -8.59
C ARG A 275 20.26 3.21 -9.51
N SER A 276 20.32 4.21 -10.38
CA SER A 276 21.53 4.46 -11.16
C SER A 276 22.66 4.74 -10.17
N GLU A 277 23.71 3.91 -10.21
CA GLU A 277 24.95 4.22 -9.50
C GLU A 277 25.48 5.55 -10.07
N LYS A 278 25.65 6.53 -9.20
CA LYS A 278 26.39 7.75 -9.51
C LYS A 278 27.86 7.52 -9.23
#